data_AF-A0A2V6T7W0-F1
#
_entry.id   AF-A0A2V6T7W0-F1
#
_cell.length_a   1.000
_cell.length_b   1.000
_cell.length_c   1.000
_cell.angle_alpha   90.00
_cell.angle_beta   90.00
_cell.angle_gamma   90.00
#
_symmetry.space_group_name_H-M   'P 1'
#
loop_
_entity.id
_entity.type
_entity.pdbx_description
1 polymer ?
#
loop_
_entity_poly.entity_id
_entity_poly.type
_entity_poly.pdbx_seq_one_letter_code
_entity_poly.pdbx_strand_id
1 'polypeptide(L)'
;MLANTSFALPLVIWLLTGFLQEIPVGLEEAASVDGASRPRAFRWIVLPLLAPGLASAALLTFLFSWNEFLFAYTFTATEASRTVPVALALFPGVFEVPWGDIAAASILASIPPVALVVGLQRYLVRGLLSGALRE
;
A
#
# COMPACT_ATOMS: atom_id res chain seq x y z
N MET A 1 -11.59 2.32 -8.21
CA MET A 1 -11.39 1.93 -6.79
C MET A 1 -11.64 0.44 -6.56
N LEU A 2 -12.81 -0.13 -6.89
CA LEU A 2 -13.06 -1.58 -6.77
C LEU A 2 -12.12 -2.45 -7.65
N ALA A 3 -11.85 -2.02 -8.89
CA ALA A 3 -10.92 -2.73 -9.78
C ALA A 3 -9.51 -2.85 -9.16
N ASN A 4 -8.95 -1.74 -8.68
CA ASN A 4 -7.62 -1.71 -8.07
C ASN A 4 -7.55 -2.63 -6.85
N THR A 5 -8.61 -2.68 -6.03
CA THR A 5 -8.69 -3.62 -4.90
C THR A 5 -8.64 -5.07 -5.38
N SER A 6 -9.41 -5.44 -6.40
CA SER A 6 -9.41 -6.81 -6.94
C SER A 6 -8.03 -7.26 -7.45
N PHE A 7 -7.25 -6.35 -8.04
CA PHE A 7 -5.89 -6.66 -8.51
C PHE A 7 -4.84 -6.66 -7.38
N ALA A 8 -4.98 -5.78 -6.39
CA ALA A 8 -4.03 -5.71 -5.28
C ALA A 8 -4.25 -6.81 -4.23
N LEU A 9 -5.49 -7.29 -4.07
CA LEU A 9 -5.87 -8.26 -3.03
C LEU A 9 -5.02 -9.54 -3.02
N PRO A 10 -4.79 -10.24 -4.13
CA PRO A 10 -3.98 -11.47 -4.12
C PRO A 10 -2.55 -11.22 -3.60
N LEU A 11 -1.93 -10.12 -4.03
CA LEU A 11 -0.58 -9.75 -3.60
C LEU A 11 -0.54 -9.38 -2.12
N VAL A 12 -1.55 -8.62 -1.65
CA VAL A 12 -1.67 -8.24 -0.23
C VAL A 12 -1.87 -9.46 0.65
N ILE A 13 -2.74 -10.39 0.25
CA ILE A 13 -2.97 -11.64 0.99
C ILE A 13 -1.70 -12.46 1.05
N TRP A 14 -1.01 -12.64 -0.09
CA TRP A 14 0.25 -13.38 -0.15
C TRP A 14 1.30 -12.76 0.78
N LEU A 15 1.49 -11.45 0.73
CA LEU A 15 2.44 -10.73 1.57
C LEU A 15 2.10 -10.87 3.05
N LEU A 16 0.86 -10.61 3.44
CA LEU A 16 0.43 -10.69 4.85
C LEU A 16 0.48 -12.12 5.38
N THR A 17 0.25 -13.13 4.53
CA THR A 17 0.41 -14.54 4.90
C THR A 17 1.86 -14.85 5.23
N GLY A 18 2.82 -14.31 4.49
CA GLY A 18 4.25 -14.41 4.82
C GLY A 18 4.57 -13.84 6.20
N PHE A 19 4.09 -12.63 6.50
CA PHE A 19 4.27 -12.01 7.82
C PHE A 19 3.57 -12.77 8.95
N LEU A 20 2.39 -13.36 8.69
CA LEU A 20 1.68 -14.20 9.65
C LEU A 20 2.48 -15.46 10.00
N GLN A 21 3.13 -16.08 9.02
CA GLN A 21 3.96 -17.28 9.23
C GLN A 21 5.22 -17.00 10.06
N GLU A 22 5.66 -15.74 10.15
CA GLU A 22 6.77 -15.35 11.02
C GLU A 22 6.38 -15.31 12.51
N ILE A 23 5.08 -15.19 12.82
CA ILE A 23 4.59 -15.08 14.20
C ILE A 23 4.57 -16.48 14.86
N PRO A 24 5.28 -16.68 15.98
CA PRO A 24 5.28 -17.97 16.67
C PRO A 24 3.89 -18.33 17.18
N VAL A 25 3.40 -19.53 16.81
CA VAL A 25 2.09 -20.06 17.24
C VAL A 25 1.97 -20.13 18.78
N GLY A 26 3.08 -20.36 19.47
CA GLY A 26 3.12 -20.42 20.94
C GLY A 26 2.64 -19.15 21.65
N LEU A 27 2.62 -17.98 20.97
CA LEU A 27 2.06 -16.76 21.54
C LEU A 27 0.53 -16.82 21.67
N GLU A 28 -0.15 -17.44 20.71
CA GLU A 28 -1.59 -17.66 20.78
C GLU A 28 -1.95 -18.74 21.80
N GLU A 29 -1.12 -19.78 21.90
CA GLU A 29 -1.29 -20.84 22.90
C GLU A 29 -1.13 -20.28 24.32
N ALA A 30 -0.09 -19.49 24.58
CA ALA A 30 0.10 -18.81 25.86
C ALA A 30 -1.09 -17.91 26.21
N ALA A 31 -1.59 -17.13 25.25
CA ALA A 31 -2.78 -16.29 25.46
C ALA A 31 -4.03 -17.10 25.81
N SER A 32 -4.18 -18.30 25.23
CA SER A 32 -5.30 -19.18 25.52
C SER A 32 -5.20 -19.82 26.92
N VAL A 33 -3.99 -20.15 27.36
CA VAL A 33 -3.71 -20.58 28.75
C VAL A 33 -4.02 -19.45 29.74
N ASP A 34 -3.73 -18.20 29.39
CA ASP A 34 -4.09 -17.00 30.17
C ASP A 34 -5.59 -16.64 30.12
N GLY A 35 -6.43 -17.47 29.49
CA GLY A 35 -7.87 -17.29 29.41
C GLY A 35 -8.33 -16.23 28.39
N ALA A 36 -7.46 -15.78 27.48
CA ALA A 36 -7.85 -14.88 26.41
C ALA A 36 -8.67 -15.61 25.34
N SER A 37 -9.78 -15.01 24.92
CA SER A 37 -10.54 -15.48 23.75
C SER A 37 -9.77 -15.23 22.45
N ARG A 38 -9.98 -16.07 21.43
CA ARG A 38 -9.34 -15.93 20.10
C ARG A 38 -9.38 -14.50 19.51
N PRO A 39 -10.51 -13.78 19.46
CA PRO A 39 -10.52 -12.41 18.92
C PRO A 39 -9.71 -11.42 19.78
N ARG A 40 -9.59 -11.67 21.09
CA ARG A 40 -8.76 -10.88 22.01
C ARG A 40 -7.28 -11.13 21.74
N ALA A 41 -6.86 -12.40 21.64
CA ALA A 41 -5.49 -12.76 21.28
C ALA A 41 -5.09 -12.16 19.92
N PHE A 42 -5.95 -12.26 18.91
CA PHE A 42 -5.70 -11.64 17.60
C PHE A 42 -5.47 -10.12 17.69
N ARG A 43 -6.38 -9.38 18.34
CA ARG A 43 -6.31 -7.92 18.40
C ARG A 43 -5.10 -7.41 19.19
N TRP A 44 -4.72 -8.09 20.27
CA TRP A 44 -3.73 -7.59 21.22
C TRP A 44 -2.34 -8.19 21.05
N ILE A 45 -2.21 -9.34 20.38
CA ILE A 45 -0.92 -10.04 20.19
C ILE A 45 -0.57 -10.07 18.71
N VAL A 46 -1.43 -10.69 17.88
CA VAL A 46 -1.14 -10.90 16.46
C VAL A 46 -1.11 -9.57 15.69
N LEU A 47 -2.13 -8.72 15.87
CA LEU A 47 -2.29 -7.48 15.10
C LEU A 47 -1.13 -6.47 15.30
N PRO A 48 -0.62 -6.22 16.53
CA PRO A 48 0.57 -5.37 16.71
C PRO A 48 1.84 -5.97 16.10
N LEU A 49 2.00 -7.30 16.13
CA LEU A 49 3.14 -7.99 15.51
C LEU A 49 3.06 -7.97 13.98
N LEU A 50 1.84 -7.94 13.41
CA LEU A 50 1.61 -7.75 11.98
C LEU A 50 1.74 -6.31 11.51
N ALA A 51 1.84 -5.32 12.40
CA ALA A 51 1.94 -3.91 12.03
C ALA A 51 2.99 -3.59 10.93
N PRO A 52 4.23 -4.12 10.96
CA PRO A 52 5.19 -3.93 9.86
C PRO A 52 4.74 -4.56 8.53
N GLY A 53 4.08 -5.72 8.57
CA GLY A 53 3.52 -6.36 7.39
C GLY A 53 2.36 -5.55 6.80
N LEU A 54 1.46 -5.06 7.65
CA LEU A 54 0.36 -4.18 7.26
C LEU A 54 0.86 -2.86 6.66
N ALA A 55 1.89 -2.26 7.24
CA ALA A 55 2.54 -1.08 6.70
C ALA A 55 3.09 -1.32 5.29
N SER A 56 3.73 -2.46 5.07
CA SER A 56 4.29 -2.85 3.77
C SER A 56 3.20 -3.10 2.72
N ALA A 57 2.15 -3.84 3.10
CA ALA A 57 0.99 -4.10 2.25
C ALA A 57 0.25 -2.81 1.86
N ALA A 58 0.04 -1.92 2.83
CA ALA A 58 -0.63 -0.63 2.62
C ALA A 58 0.17 0.26 1.67
N LEU A 59 1.50 0.33 1.84
CA LEU A 59 2.36 1.10 0.95
C LEU A 59 2.32 0.57 -0.49
N LEU A 60 2.50 -0.74 -0.68
CA LEU A 60 2.46 -1.35 -2.01
C LEU A 60 1.10 -1.10 -2.67
N THR A 61 0.00 -1.34 -1.96
CA THR A 61 -1.36 -1.11 -2.47
C THR A 61 -1.60 0.34 -2.84
N PHE A 62 -1.10 1.27 -2.02
CA PHE A 62 -1.17 2.69 -2.32
C PHE A 62 -0.38 3.03 -3.58
N LEU A 63 0.87 2.58 -3.71
CA LEU A 63 1.70 2.85 -4.88
C LEU A 63 1.08 2.29 -6.17
N PHE A 64 0.54 1.06 -6.12
CA PHE A 64 -0.19 0.47 -7.25
C PHE A 64 -1.43 1.30 -7.61
N SER A 65 -2.22 1.69 -6.61
CA SER A 65 -3.46 2.44 -6.84
C SER A 65 -3.20 3.88 -7.29
N TRP A 66 -2.13 4.51 -6.81
CA TRP A 66 -1.74 5.89 -7.12
C TRP A 66 -1.23 6.02 -8.56
N ASN A 67 -0.49 5.02 -9.05
CA ASN A 67 0.02 4.98 -10.42
C ASN A 67 -0.97 4.37 -11.42
N GLU A 68 -2.15 3.93 -10.95
CA GLU A 68 -3.11 3.27 -11.80
C GLU A 68 -3.68 4.26 -12.84
N PHE A 69 -3.45 3.96 -14.12
CA PHE A 69 -3.82 4.81 -15.24
C PHE A 69 -4.97 4.24 -16.07
N LEU A 70 -4.97 2.95 -16.35
CA LEU A 70 -5.81 2.34 -17.38
C LEU A 70 -7.28 2.30 -16.97
N PHE A 71 -7.59 1.82 -15.77
CA PHE A 71 -8.95 1.81 -15.23
C PHE A 71 -9.43 3.23 -14.95
N ALA A 72 -8.57 4.10 -14.41
CA ALA A 72 -8.89 5.49 -14.22
C ALA A 72 -9.28 6.16 -15.55
N TYR A 73 -8.42 6.10 -16.58
CA TYR A 73 -8.68 6.69 -17.88
C TYR A 73 -9.99 6.17 -18.52
N THR A 74 -10.26 4.88 -18.36
CA THR A 74 -11.45 4.24 -18.94
C THR A 74 -12.74 4.59 -18.19
N PHE A 75 -12.70 4.71 -16.86
CA PHE A 75 -13.90 4.89 -16.03
C PHE A 75 -14.16 6.33 -15.59
N THR A 76 -13.18 7.24 -15.65
CA THR A 76 -13.35 8.64 -15.25
C THR A 76 -13.78 9.49 -16.44
N ALA A 77 -15.09 9.69 -16.59
CA ALA A 77 -15.67 10.44 -17.70
C ALA A 77 -15.63 11.97 -17.50
N THR A 78 -15.65 12.44 -16.25
CA THR A 78 -15.68 13.88 -15.92
C THR A 78 -14.36 14.34 -15.37
N GLU A 79 -14.02 15.62 -15.58
CA GLU A 79 -12.77 16.22 -15.09
C GLU A 79 -12.63 16.10 -13.56
N ALA A 80 -13.72 16.30 -12.82
CA ALA A 80 -13.75 16.15 -11.36
C ALA A 80 -13.49 14.72 -10.86
N SER A 81 -13.59 13.71 -11.73
CA SER A 81 -13.36 12.30 -11.38
C SER A 81 -11.98 11.80 -11.78
N ARG A 82 -11.18 12.60 -12.51
CA ARG A 82 -9.87 12.17 -13.04
C ARG A 82 -8.86 11.99 -11.91
N THR A 83 -8.08 10.91 -12.00
CA THR A 83 -6.91 10.71 -11.14
C THR A 83 -5.73 11.53 -11.65
N VAL A 84 -4.72 11.71 -10.79
CA VAL A 84 -3.52 12.48 -11.12
C VAL A 84 -2.81 11.98 -12.40
N PRO A 85 -2.59 10.66 -12.58
CA PRO A 85 -1.99 10.14 -13.82
C PRO A 85 -2.82 10.48 -15.07
N VAL A 86 -4.15 10.41 -14.98
CA VAL A 86 -5.06 10.73 -16.09
C VAL A 86 -5.02 12.23 -16.42
N ALA A 87 -5.04 13.08 -15.40
CA ALA A 87 -4.96 14.53 -15.59
C ALA A 87 -3.63 14.95 -16.25
N LEU A 88 -2.51 14.35 -15.83
CA LEU A 88 -1.20 14.60 -16.44
C LEU A 88 -1.12 14.12 -17.89
N ALA A 89 -1.72 12.97 -18.21
CA ALA A 89 -1.73 12.44 -19.58
C ALA A 89 -2.60 13.28 -20.54
N LEU A 90 -3.64 13.91 -20.02
CA LEU A 90 -4.55 14.79 -20.76
C LEU A 90 -4.12 16.27 -20.75
N PHE A 91 -2.98 16.57 -20.12
CA PHE A 91 -2.43 17.92 -19.99
C PHE A 91 -1.91 18.51 -21.32
N PRO A 92 -1.27 17.75 -22.23
CA PRO A 92 -0.85 18.26 -23.52
C PRO A 92 -2.02 18.79 -24.37
N GLY A 93 -1.87 20.00 -24.89
CA GLY A 93 -2.83 20.61 -25.81
C GLY A 93 -2.62 20.20 -27.27
N VAL A 94 -3.55 20.57 -28.14
CA VAL A 94 -3.51 20.21 -29.58
C VAL A 94 -2.35 20.88 -30.32
N PHE A 95 -1.97 22.09 -29.91
CA PHE A 95 -0.99 22.92 -30.62
C PHE A 95 0.35 23.08 -29.91
N GLU A 96 0.38 22.87 -28.60
CA GLU A 96 1.58 23.02 -27.78
C GLU A 96 1.54 22.08 -26.58
N VAL A 97 2.71 21.56 -26.22
CA VAL A 97 2.91 20.74 -25.02
C VAL A 97 3.58 21.61 -23.95
N PRO A 98 2.87 22.02 -22.89
CA PRO A 98 3.44 22.87 -21.84
C PRO A 98 4.31 22.03 -20.89
N TRP A 99 5.54 21.74 -21.31
CA TRP A 99 6.49 20.90 -20.56
C TRP A 99 6.77 21.42 -19.14
N GLY A 100 6.80 22.75 -18.96
CA GLY A 100 7.01 23.37 -17.65
C GLY A 100 5.89 23.05 -16.66
N ASP A 101 4.65 23.18 -17.10
CA ASP A 101 3.47 22.90 -16.27
C ASP A 101 3.35 21.41 -15.96
N ILE A 102 3.61 20.54 -16.94
CA ILE A 102 3.62 19.08 -16.76
C ILE A 102 4.69 18.68 -15.74
N ALA A 103 5.89 19.26 -15.83
CA ALA A 103 6.97 18.98 -14.88
C ALA A 103 6.61 19.46 -13.46
N ALA A 104 6.08 20.67 -13.31
CA ALA A 104 5.63 21.20 -12.02
C ALA A 104 4.51 20.34 -11.40
N ALA A 105 3.52 19.96 -12.19
CA ALA A 105 2.44 19.08 -11.76
C ALA A 105 2.93 17.68 -11.39
N SER A 106 3.93 17.14 -12.11
CA SER A 106 4.56 15.84 -11.80
C SER A 106 5.32 15.86 -10.47
N ILE A 107 6.00 16.96 -10.15
CA ILE A 107 6.66 17.14 -8.85
C ILE A 107 5.61 17.13 -7.73
N LEU A 108 4.53 17.91 -7.88
CA LEU A 108 3.44 17.94 -6.91
C LEU A 108 2.76 16.56 -6.75
N ALA A 109 2.55 15.86 -7.85
CA ALA A 109 2.00 14.50 -7.89
C ALA A 109 2.86 13.48 -7.15
N SER A 110 4.17 13.74 -7.05
CA SER A 110 5.14 12.86 -6.38
C SER A 110 5.20 13.09 -4.86
N ILE A 111 4.65 14.21 -4.35
CA ILE A 111 4.70 14.54 -2.91
C ILE A 111 3.96 13.48 -2.06
N PRO A 112 2.71 13.09 -2.37
CA PRO A 112 1.99 12.10 -1.56
C PRO A 112 2.68 10.73 -1.45
N PRO A 113 3.14 10.08 -2.53
CA PRO A 113 3.85 8.80 -2.41
C PRO A 113 5.16 8.95 -1.66
N VAL A 114 5.93 10.02 -1.86
CA VAL A 114 7.18 10.25 -1.12
C VAL A 114 6.90 10.45 0.37
N ALA A 115 5.92 11.27 0.74
CA ALA A 115 5.54 11.49 2.13
C ALA A 115 5.11 10.19 2.81
N LEU A 116 4.34 9.35 2.10
CA LEU A 116 3.90 8.06 2.60
C LEU A 116 5.07 7.10 2.82
N VAL A 117 6.00 7.00 1.86
CA VAL A 117 7.23 6.20 2.00
C VAL A 117 8.06 6.68 3.19
N VAL A 118 8.30 7.99 3.32
CA VAL A 118 9.06 8.57 4.44
C VAL A 118 8.39 8.31 5.79
N GLY A 119 7.06 8.32 5.85
CA GLY A 119 6.32 7.98 7.07
C GLY A 119 6.37 6.49 7.44
N LEU A 120 6.37 5.60 6.44
CA LEU A 120 6.31 4.15 6.61
C LEU A 120 7.69 3.46 6.59
N GLN A 121 8.76 4.14 6.17
CA GLN A 121 10.11 3.56 6.03
C GLN A 121 10.60 2.86 7.31
N ARG A 122 10.24 3.37 8.49
CA ARG A 122 10.61 2.76 9.79
C ARG A 122 10.03 1.35 9.98
N TYR A 123 8.90 1.06 9.33
CA TYR A 123 8.24 -0.24 9.34
C TYR A 123 8.80 -1.15 8.24
N LEU A 124 9.14 -0.59 7.07
CA LEU A 124 9.74 -1.31 5.95
C LEU A 124 11.13 -1.86 6.30
N VAL A 125 11.98 -1.06 6.95
CA VAL A 125 13.33 -1.50 7.36
C VAL A 125 13.26 -2.70 8.32
N ARG A 126 12.23 -2.78 9.16
CA ARG A 126 12.04 -3.92 10.07
C ARG A 126 11.53 -5.17 9.34
N GLY A 127 10.65 -5.03 8.35
CA GLY A 127 10.09 -6.16 7.60
C GLY A 127 11.01 -6.73 6.52
N LEU A 128 11.82 -5.90 5.86
CA LEU A 128 12.82 -6.36 4.88
C LEU A 128 14.00 -7.08 5.52
N LEU A 129 14.42 -6.65 6.73
CA LEU A 129 15.53 -7.28 7.45
C LEU A 129 15.12 -8.60 8.14
N SER A 130 13.86 -8.76 8.55
CA SER A 130 13.39 -10.02 9.15
C SER A 130 13.31 -11.17 8.13
N GLY A 131 12.92 -10.86 6.88
CA GLY A 131 12.88 -11.84 5.79
C GLY A 131 14.26 -12.20 5.23
N ALA A 132 15.24 -11.28 5.25
CA ALA A 132 16.57 -11.49 4.69
C ALA A 132 17.58 -12.17 5.66
N LEU A 133 17.27 -12.26 6.96
CA LEU A 133 18.13 -12.88 7.98
C LEU A 133 17.84 -14.38 8.20
N ARG A 134 17.05 -15.01 7.32
CA ARG A 134 16.77 -16.46 7.35
C ARG A 134 17.32 -17.13 6.08
N GLU A 135 18.65 -17.22 6.01
CA GLU A 135 19.38 -18.33 5.39
C GLU A 135 20.16 -19.07 6.48
#